data_AF-A0A9D4BWI9-F1
#
_entry.id   AF-A0A9D4BWI9-F1
#
_cell.length_a   1.000
_cell.length_b   1.000
_cell.length_c   1.000
_cell.angle_alpha   90.00
_cell.angle_beta   90.00
_cell.angle_gamma   90.00
#
_symmetry.space_group_name_H-M   'P 1'
#
loop_
_entity.id
_entity.type
_entity.pdbx_description
1 polymer ?
#
loop_
_entity_poly.entity_id
_entity_poly.type
_entity_poly.pdbx_seq_one_letter_code
_entity_poly.pdbx_strand_id
1 'polypeptide(L)'
;MTPWRFFMLNALAITEGVQPHMLGHHHALAMRKYVMHAICTASQSPDNPDRMCDALPCTQPKGACTWINCDVCGRWVHCNCVNISDPKSIKDYVCVICTAIYT
;
A
#
# COMPACT_ATOMS: atom_id res chain seq x y z
N MET A 1 22.82 6.20 11.05
CA MET A 1 21.96 5.95 9.86
C MET A 1 22.49 4.72 9.16
N THR A 2 21.71 3.64 9.03
CA THR A 2 22.20 2.40 8.41
C THR A 2 22.22 2.52 6.87
N PRO A 3 23.36 2.26 6.20
CA PRO A 3 23.53 2.46 4.75
C PRO A 3 22.68 1.53 3.86
N TRP A 4 22.08 0.50 4.44
CA TRP A 4 21.29 -0.53 3.74
C TRP A 4 19.91 -0.07 3.24
N ARG A 5 19.45 1.14 3.60
CA ARG A 5 18.05 1.58 3.37
C ARG A 5 17.72 2.03 1.95
N PHE A 6 18.70 2.05 1.03
CA PHE A 6 18.56 2.63 -0.31
C PHE A 6 19.01 1.70 -1.45
N PHE A 7 19.18 0.40 -1.23
CA PHE A 7 19.72 -0.51 -2.25
C PHE A 7 18.97 -0.43 -3.59
N MET A 8 17.63 -0.49 -3.56
CA MET A 8 16.81 -0.38 -4.78
C MET A 8 16.88 1.01 -5.44
N LEU A 9 16.95 2.08 -4.64
CA LEU A 9 17.09 3.44 -5.18
C LEU A 9 18.47 3.64 -5.82
N ASN A 10 19.53 3.13 -5.19
CA ASN A 10 20.89 3.19 -5.72
C ASN A 10 21.01 2.34 -6.99
N ALA A 11 20.40 1.16 -7.03
CA ALA A 11 20.37 0.31 -8.21
C ALA A 11 19.68 1.03 -9.38
N LEU A 12 18.52 1.63 -9.14
CA LEU A 12 17.82 2.42 -10.17
C LEU A 12 18.64 3.63 -10.63
N ALA A 13 19.31 4.34 -9.71
CA ALA A 13 20.15 5.46 -10.09
C ALA A 13 21.28 5.04 -11.04
N ILE A 14 21.91 3.89 -10.78
CA ILE A 14 22.96 3.35 -11.67
C ILE A 14 22.40 3.03 -13.06
N THR A 15 21.20 2.42 -13.14
CA THR A 15 20.59 2.11 -14.45
C THR A 15 20.21 3.36 -15.24
N GLU A 16 19.87 4.44 -14.55
CA GLU A 16 19.56 5.74 -15.15
C GLU A 16 20.81 6.65 -15.33
N GLY A 17 22.01 6.15 -15.07
CA GLY A 17 23.26 6.93 -15.20
C GLY A 17 23.48 8.00 -14.12
N VAL A 18 22.73 7.97 -13.03
CA VAL A 18 22.84 8.88 -11.88
C VAL A 18 23.80 8.30 -10.84
N GLN A 19 24.77 9.08 -10.40
CA GLN A 19 25.74 8.64 -9.39
C GLN A 19 25.08 8.55 -8.00
N PRO A 20 25.12 7.39 -7.30
CA PRO A 20 24.39 7.18 -6.04
C PRO A 20 24.78 8.13 -4.90
N HIS A 21 26.00 8.69 -4.89
CA HIS A 21 26.41 9.63 -3.85
C HIS A 21 25.64 10.96 -3.90
N MET A 22 25.04 11.29 -5.05
CA MET A 22 24.16 12.46 -5.20
C MET A 22 22.79 12.23 -4.54
N LEU A 23 22.44 10.98 -4.21
CA LEU A 23 21.17 10.63 -3.61
C LEU A 23 21.19 10.77 -2.09
N GLY A 24 20.64 11.87 -1.60
CA GLY A 24 20.34 12.07 -0.18
C GLY A 24 19.05 11.40 0.31
N HIS A 25 18.81 11.53 1.61
CA HIS A 25 17.62 11.04 2.31
C HIS A 25 16.31 11.56 1.70
N HIS A 26 16.27 12.83 1.28
CA HIS A 26 15.07 13.46 0.72
C HIS A 26 14.63 12.80 -0.60
N HIS A 27 15.56 12.39 -1.47
CA HIS A 27 15.24 11.67 -2.70
C HIS A 27 14.61 10.32 -2.39
N ALA A 28 15.11 9.61 -1.37
CA ALA A 28 14.52 8.35 -0.95
C ALA A 28 13.12 8.51 -0.37
N LEU A 29 12.86 9.59 0.37
CA LEU A 29 11.50 9.93 0.82
C LEU A 29 10.59 10.24 -0.37
N ALA A 30 11.07 11.03 -1.34
CA ALA A 30 10.32 11.35 -2.55
C ALA A 30 9.97 10.09 -3.35
N MET A 31 10.94 9.20 -3.56
CA MET A 31 10.73 7.92 -4.23
C MET A 31 9.71 7.05 -3.49
N ARG A 32 9.81 6.93 -2.16
CA ARG A 32 8.82 6.17 -1.38
C ARG A 32 7.41 6.73 -1.53
N LYS A 33 7.25 8.06 -1.47
CA LYS A 33 5.95 8.72 -1.69
C LYS A 33 5.42 8.46 -3.09
N TYR A 34 6.28 8.57 -4.10
CA TYR A 34 5.91 8.32 -5.50
C TYR A 34 5.46 6.87 -5.70
N VAL A 35 6.24 5.89 -5.25
CA VAL A 35 5.91 4.47 -5.37
C VAL A 35 4.61 4.14 -4.63
N MET A 36 4.44 4.66 -3.41
CA MET A 36 3.20 4.48 -2.65
C MET A 36 1.99 5.03 -3.41
N HIS A 37 2.10 6.26 -3.94
CA HIS A 37 1.03 6.86 -4.74
C HIS A 37 0.73 6.02 -5.99
N ALA A 38 1.77 5.60 -6.73
CA ALA A 38 1.61 4.79 -7.93
C ALA A 38 0.92 3.43 -7.65
N ILE A 39 1.28 2.76 -6.55
CA ILE A 39 0.63 1.52 -6.11
C ILE A 39 -0.84 1.76 -5.78
N CYS A 40 -1.14 2.79 -5.00
CA CYS A 40 -2.52 3.11 -4.63
C CYS A 40 -3.38 3.51 -5.84
N THR A 41 -2.82 4.24 -6.81
CA THR A 41 -3.51 4.59 -8.06
C THR A 41 -3.72 3.38 -8.97
N ALA A 42 -2.75 2.48 -9.05
CA ALA A 42 -2.86 1.26 -9.87
C ALA A 42 -3.76 0.18 -9.22
N SER A 43 -4.08 0.34 -7.94
CA SER A 43 -4.94 -0.58 -7.21
C SER A 43 -6.38 -0.52 -7.74
N GLN A 44 -6.76 -1.51 -8.55
CA GLN A 44 -8.07 -1.59 -9.18
C GLN A 44 -9.19 -1.84 -8.15
N SER A 45 -10.41 -1.37 -8.41
CA SER A 45 -11.59 -1.72 -7.61
C SER A 45 -11.90 -3.23 -7.69
N PRO A 46 -12.48 -3.84 -6.64
CA PRO A 46 -12.91 -5.25 -6.63
C PRO A 46 -14.14 -5.56 -7.49
N ASP A 47 -14.50 -4.69 -8.44
CA ASP A 47 -15.46 -5.02 -9.50
C ASP A 47 -14.99 -6.20 -10.39
N ASN A 48 -13.73 -6.62 -10.23
CA ASN A 48 -13.20 -7.87 -10.76
C ASN A 48 -13.71 -9.07 -9.93
N PRO A 49 -14.48 -10.00 -10.51
CA PRO A 49 -15.04 -11.15 -9.80
C PRO A 49 -13.99 -12.14 -9.25
N ASP A 50 -12.76 -12.12 -9.78
CA ASP A 50 -11.67 -13.00 -9.33
C ASP A 50 -10.87 -12.41 -8.15
N ARG A 51 -11.20 -11.19 -7.69
CA ARG A 51 -10.42 -10.53 -6.65
C ARG A 51 -10.67 -11.14 -5.27
N MET A 52 -9.62 -11.67 -4.67
CA MET A 52 -9.65 -12.16 -3.29
C MET A 52 -9.46 -11.02 -2.29
N CYS A 53 -10.10 -11.15 -1.12
CA CYS A 53 -9.89 -10.26 0.01
C CYS A 53 -8.51 -10.50 0.63
N ASP A 54 -7.75 -9.42 0.85
CA ASP A 54 -6.40 -9.47 1.43
C ASP A 54 -6.38 -9.57 2.97
N ALA A 55 -7.56 -9.58 3.62
CA ALA A 55 -7.65 -9.71 5.07
C ALA A 55 -7.40 -11.15 5.52
N LEU A 56 -6.65 -11.31 6.60
CA LEU A 56 -6.43 -12.59 7.26
C LEU A 56 -6.90 -12.51 8.73
N PRO A 57 -7.90 -13.31 9.16
CA PRO A 57 -8.75 -14.20 8.36
C PRO A 57 -9.83 -13.45 7.54
N CYS A 58 -10.19 -13.97 6.37
CA CYS A 58 -11.32 -13.47 5.58
C CYS A 58 -12.60 -14.20 5.98
N THR A 59 -13.68 -13.44 6.22
CA THR A 59 -15.00 -13.98 6.60
C THR A 59 -15.87 -14.41 5.42
N GLN A 60 -15.40 -14.22 4.18
CA GLN A 60 -16.11 -14.51 2.91
C GLN A 60 -17.63 -14.24 3.01
N PRO A 61 -18.04 -12.98 3.23
CA PRO A 61 -19.45 -12.70 3.47
C PRO A 61 -20.27 -13.09 2.24
N LYS A 62 -21.35 -13.85 2.43
CA LYS A 62 -22.28 -14.23 1.35
C LYS A 62 -23.15 -13.01 1.01
N GLY A 63 -22.83 -12.28 -0.06
CA GLY A 63 -23.63 -11.15 -0.55
C GLY A 63 -22.81 -9.98 -1.11
N ALA A 64 -23.46 -8.83 -1.30
CA ALA A 64 -22.82 -7.58 -1.71
C ALA A 64 -21.91 -7.07 -0.58
N CYS A 65 -20.65 -7.48 -0.61
CA CYS A 65 -19.67 -7.05 0.37
C CYS A 65 -19.22 -5.63 0.04
N THR A 66 -19.28 -4.73 1.02
CA THR A 66 -18.63 -3.43 0.92
C THR A 66 -17.12 -3.62 1.05
N TRP A 67 -16.37 -3.01 0.14
CA TRP A 67 -14.91 -3.10 0.09
C TRP A 67 -14.28 -1.78 0.49
N ILE A 68 -13.08 -1.86 1.06
CA ILE A 68 -12.27 -0.71 1.38
C ILE A 68 -10.82 -0.95 0.95
N ASN A 69 -10.18 0.10 0.46
CA ASN A 69 -8.79 0.08 0.01
C ASN A 69 -7.87 0.71 1.06
N CYS A 70 -6.70 0.13 1.28
CA CYS A 70 -5.71 0.70 2.16
C CYS A 70 -4.88 1.78 1.47
N ASP A 71 -4.88 3.01 2.01
CA ASP A 71 -4.18 4.17 1.43
C ASP A 71 -2.65 4.09 1.47
N VAL A 72 -2.10 3.09 2.19
CA VAL A 72 -0.65 2.88 2.32
C VAL A 72 -0.12 1.83 1.34
N CYS A 73 -0.90 0.79 1.04
CA CYS A 73 -0.41 -0.35 0.26
C CYS A 73 -1.31 -0.78 -0.90
N GLY A 74 -2.47 -0.13 -1.07
CA GLY A 74 -3.41 -0.44 -2.15
C GLY A 74 -4.09 -1.82 -2.02
N ARG A 75 -3.97 -2.51 -0.88
CA ARG A 75 -4.68 -3.76 -0.62
C ARG A 75 -6.16 -3.53 -0.42
N TRP A 76 -6.97 -4.49 -0.87
CA TRP A 76 -8.42 -4.43 -0.74
C TRP A 76 -8.91 -5.48 0.24
N VAL A 77 -9.76 -5.04 1.16
CA VAL A 77 -10.36 -5.90 2.17
C VAL A 77 -11.86 -5.63 2.25
N HIS A 78 -12.62 -6.63 2.65
CA HIS A 78 -14.01 -6.41 2.99
C HIS A 78 -14.09 -5.58 4.28
N CYS A 79 -15.01 -4.62 4.32
CA CYS A 79 -15.28 -3.81 5.51
C CYS A 79 -15.59 -4.70 6.73
N ASN A 80 -16.37 -5.77 6.51
CA ASN A 80 -16.69 -6.76 7.54
C ASN A 80 -15.47 -7.51 8.08
N CYS A 81 -14.42 -7.74 7.26
CA CYS A 81 -13.21 -8.43 7.74
C CYS A 81 -12.37 -7.56 8.68
N VAL A 82 -12.63 -6.26 8.71
CA VAL A 82 -11.87 -5.27 9.50
C VAL A 82 -12.78 -4.42 10.39
N ASN A 83 -13.99 -4.92 10.69
CA ASN A 83 -14.98 -4.31 11.58
C ASN A 83 -15.37 -2.87 11.21
N ILE A 84 -15.44 -2.58 9.91
CA ILE A 84 -15.95 -1.30 9.39
C ILE A 84 -17.41 -1.48 9.00
N SER A 85 -18.30 -0.72 9.64
CA SER A 85 -19.74 -0.77 9.41
C SER A 85 -20.24 0.30 8.43
N ASP A 86 -19.60 1.48 8.40
CA ASP A 86 -19.92 2.55 7.43
C ASP A 86 -18.65 3.00 6.68
N PRO A 87 -18.35 2.44 5.49
CA PRO A 87 -17.16 2.82 4.73
C PRO A 87 -17.19 4.27 4.26
N LYS A 88 -18.37 4.91 4.12
CA LYS A 88 -18.46 6.31 3.68
C LYS A 88 -17.99 7.28 4.75
N SER A 89 -18.00 6.87 6.02
CA SER A 89 -17.50 7.66 7.13
C SER A 89 -15.97 7.70 7.23
N ILE A 90 -15.28 6.81 6.50
CA ILE A 90 -13.83 6.64 6.56
C ILE A 90 -13.18 7.45 5.44
N LYS A 91 -12.32 8.39 5.84
CA LYS A 91 -11.53 9.20 4.90
C LYS A 91 -10.22 8.51 4.51
N ASP A 92 -9.53 7.97 5.52
CA ASP A 92 -8.25 7.27 5.36
C ASP A 92 -8.34 5.92 6.08
N TYR A 93 -7.90 4.86 5.41
CA TYR A 93 -7.86 3.50 5.93
C TYR A 93 -6.45 2.89 5.85
N VAL A 94 -5.96 2.42 7.00
CA VAL A 94 -4.70 1.68 7.11
C VAL A 94 -5.01 0.25 7.53
N CYS A 95 -4.60 -0.72 6.70
CA CYS A 95 -4.84 -2.14 7.00
C CYS A 95 -3.97 -2.64 8.15
N VAL A 96 -4.42 -3.73 8.79
CA VAL A 96 -3.73 -4.36 9.94
C VAL A 96 -2.28 -4.73 9.63
N ILE A 97 -1.96 -5.08 8.38
CA ILE A 97 -0.59 -5.40 7.97
C ILE A 97 0.29 -4.15 8.01
N CYS A 98 -0.21 -3.03 7.48
CA CYS A 98 0.52 -1.76 7.51
C CYS A 98 0.66 -1.25 8.94
N THR A 99 -0.39 -1.34 9.75
CA THR A 99 -0.33 -0.94 11.17
C THR A 99 0.74 -1.74 11.91
N ALA A 100 0.81 -3.05 11.73
CA ALA A 100 1.78 -3.91 12.41
C ALA A 100 3.26 -3.68 12.00
N ILE A 101 3.51 -3.08 10.83
CA ILE A 101 4.87 -2.75 10.37
C ILE A 101 5.38 -1.44 10.98
N TYR A 102 4.47 -0.54 11.37
CA TYR A 102 4.80 0.81 11.85
C TYR A 102 4.60 1.01 13.36
N THR A 103 4.17 -0.03 14.10
CA THR A 103 4.18 -0.09 15.58
C THR A 103 5.44 -0.76 16.10
#